data_AF-A0A8H6BBM7-F1
#
_entry.id   AF-A0A8H6BBM7-F1
#
_cell.length_a   1.000
_cell.length_b   1.000
_cell.length_c   1.000
_cell.angle_alpha   90.00
_cell.angle_beta   90.00
_cell.angle_gamma   90.00
#
_symmetry.space_group_name_H-M   'P 1'
#
loop_
_entity.id
_entity.type
_entity.pdbx_description
1 polymer ?
#
loop_
_entity_poly.entity_id
_entity_poly.type
_entity_poly.pdbx_seq_one_letter_code
_entity_poly.pdbx_strand_id
1 'polypeptide(L)'
;MVDITAVDAGGWAQDSFCEAGHYCQYACQPGYLMGQWNPEVTSYSYPGSQDGGLYCNDNGELEKPISQNDYCYKGKGTASVNNQASQNVAFCQTVLPGNEEMLIPTNVDASSSEDLAVPGTDYWAGTAAHFYINPPGVSVEEGCKWGSTANPYGNWSPYVAGANMDDSGNTYAKIGWNPVYLEDSSPFKSTNPSFGIRMKCADSSQV
;
A
#
# COMPACT_ATOMS: atom_id res chain seq x y z
N MET A 1 -14.17 30.56 -3.60
CA MET A 1 -13.74 29.48 -2.69
C MET A 1 -14.39 28.22 -3.22
N VAL A 2 -13.59 27.19 -3.50
CA VAL A 2 -14.08 25.89 -3.98
C VAL A 2 -13.64 24.92 -2.91
N ASP A 3 -14.61 24.40 -2.17
CA ASP A 3 -14.36 23.45 -1.09
C ASP A 3 -14.50 22.03 -1.66
N ILE A 4 -13.50 21.19 -1.38
CA ILE A 4 -13.55 19.76 -1.67
C ILE A 4 -13.82 19.08 -0.34
N THR A 5 -15.00 18.48 -0.20
CA THR A 5 -15.38 17.69 0.97
C THR A 5 -15.35 16.21 0.61
N ALA A 6 -14.77 15.37 1.46
CA ALA A 6 -14.89 13.92 1.33
C ALA A 6 -16.37 13.53 1.42
N VAL A 7 -16.86 12.74 0.45
CA VAL A 7 -18.30 12.47 0.28
C VAL A 7 -18.75 11.23 1.09
N ASP A 8 -17.80 10.50 1.66
CA ASP A 8 -17.97 9.26 2.41
C ASP A 8 -16.80 9.04 3.40
N ALA A 9 -16.96 8.06 4.30
CA ALA A 9 -15.94 7.66 5.28
C ALA A 9 -14.68 7.04 4.62
N GLY A 10 -14.73 6.74 3.32
CA GLY A 10 -13.66 6.11 2.54
C GLY A 10 -12.70 7.12 1.91
N GLY A 11 -12.09 7.99 2.73
CA GLY A 11 -11.02 8.87 2.26
C GLY A 11 -9.91 8.09 1.54
N TRP A 12 -9.07 8.78 0.77
CA TRP A 12 -8.14 8.22 -0.23
C TRP A 12 -7.07 7.24 0.27
N ALA A 13 -7.10 6.84 1.55
CA ALA A 13 -6.41 5.70 2.13
C ALA A 13 -6.89 5.50 3.59
N GLN A 14 -8.18 5.67 3.86
CA GLN A 14 -8.75 5.52 5.21
C GLN A 14 -10.24 5.16 5.15
N ASP A 15 -10.69 4.30 6.05
CA ASP A 15 -12.11 3.91 6.18
C ASP A 15 -12.89 4.78 7.17
N SER A 16 -12.20 5.71 7.84
CA SER A 16 -12.77 6.65 8.81
C SER A 16 -12.77 8.09 8.27
N PHE A 17 -13.66 8.91 8.82
CA PHE A 17 -13.69 10.34 8.51
C PHE A 17 -12.42 11.03 8.99
N CYS A 18 -11.96 11.99 8.19
CA CYS A 18 -10.94 12.93 8.60
C CYS A 18 -11.56 13.96 9.55
N GLU A 19 -11.18 13.90 10.82
CA GLU A 19 -11.72 14.76 11.88
C GLU A 19 -10.67 15.78 12.34
N ALA A 20 -11.13 16.92 12.85
CA ALA A 20 -10.26 17.94 13.44
C ALA A 20 -9.44 17.35 14.60
N GLY A 21 -8.14 17.67 14.64
CA GLY A 21 -7.19 17.13 15.60
C GLY A 21 -6.56 15.78 15.20
N HIS A 22 -6.90 15.25 14.03
CA HIS A 22 -6.39 13.96 13.55
C HIS A 22 -5.54 14.08 12.27
N TYR A 23 -4.72 13.05 12.04
CA TYR A 23 -4.00 12.87 10.78
C TYR A 23 -4.88 12.12 9.78
N CYS A 24 -4.96 12.63 8.57
CA CYS A 24 -5.85 12.19 7.51
C CYS A 24 -5.06 11.62 6.35
N GLN A 25 -5.23 10.31 6.15
CA GLN A 25 -4.42 9.51 5.25
C GLN A 25 -4.88 9.67 3.79
N TYR A 26 -3.94 9.57 2.86
CA TYR A 26 -4.20 9.65 1.42
C TYR A 26 -3.26 8.72 0.63
N ALA A 27 -3.72 8.23 -0.50
CA ALA A 27 -2.92 7.46 -1.43
C ALA A 27 -2.18 8.35 -2.43
N CYS A 28 -1.04 7.84 -2.88
CA CYS A 28 -0.33 8.34 -4.04
C CYS A 28 -0.50 7.37 -5.21
N GLN A 29 -0.31 7.87 -6.43
CA GLN A 29 -0.32 7.03 -7.65
C GLN A 29 0.75 5.90 -7.57
N PRO A 30 0.60 4.82 -8.36
CA PRO A 30 1.58 3.73 -8.39
C PRO A 30 3.03 4.20 -8.50
N GLY A 31 3.92 3.58 -7.73
CA GLY A 31 5.34 3.95 -7.65
C GLY A 31 5.67 5.14 -6.74
N TYR A 32 4.68 5.85 -6.19
CA TYR A 32 4.87 7.00 -5.31
C TYR A 32 4.50 6.67 -3.85
N LEU A 33 5.11 7.41 -2.93
CA LEU A 33 4.92 7.30 -1.49
C LEU A 33 4.28 8.58 -0.94
N MET A 34 3.47 8.42 0.10
CA MET A 34 2.97 9.52 0.91
C MET A 34 4.17 10.29 1.50
N GLY A 35 4.14 11.62 1.45
CA GLY A 35 5.23 12.50 1.92
C GLY A 35 4.93 13.24 3.22
N GLN A 36 3.75 13.03 3.81
CA GLN A 36 3.26 13.76 4.98
C GLN A 36 2.86 12.78 6.09
N TRP A 37 3.26 13.09 7.32
CA TRP A 37 2.99 12.33 8.55
C TRP A 37 3.43 13.19 9.74
N ASN A 38 3.16 12.75 10.97
CA ASN A 38 3.66 13.41 12.17
C ASN A 38 5.20 13.34 12.26
N PRO A 39 5.94 14.46 12.09
CA PRO A 39 7.40 14.44 12.09
C PRO A 39 8.01 14.06 13.44
N GLU A 40 7.25 14.19 14.53
CA GLU A 40 7.71 13.81 15.88
C GLU A 40 7.66 12.29 16.09
N VAL A 41 6.91 11.54 15.27
CA VAL A 41 6.86 10.07 15.33
C VAL A 41 7.96 9.49 14.46
N THR A 42 9.01 8.99 15.10
CA THR A 42 10.20 8.44 14.45
C THR A 42 10.36 6.92 14.60
N SER A 43 9.42 6.27 15.29
CA SER A 43 9.42 4.83 15.53
C SER A 43 8.09 4.17 15.19
N TYR A 44 8.15 2.90 14.81
CA TYR A 44 6.97 2.05 14.62
C TYR A 44 6.37 1.68 15.98
N SER A 45 5.55 2.57 16.54
CA SER A 45 4.92 2.37 17.84
C SER A 45 3.52 2.97 17.88
N TYR A 46 2.54 2.16 18.29
CA TYR A 46 1.18 2.63 18.52
C TYR A 46 1.11 3.59 19.74
N PRO A 47 0.32 4.68 19.68
CA PRO A 47 -0.58 5.06 18.58
C PRO A 47 0.11 5.86 17.46
N GLY A 48 1.32 6.38 17.68
CA GLY A 48 1.98 7.29 16.73
C GLY A 48 2.17 6.71 15.32
N SER A 49 2.29 5.38 15.18
CA SER A 49 2.34 4.72 13.86
C SER A 49 1.12 4.98 12.97
N GLN A 50 0.01 5.46 13.54
CA GLN A 50 -1.20 5.82 12.80
C GLN A 50 -1.22 7.27 12.30
N ASP A 51 -0.27 8.10 12.71
CA ASP A 51 -0.24 9.55 12.42
C ASP A 51 0.33 9.84 11.02
N GLY A 52 -0.24 9.19 9.99
CA GLY A 52 0.11 9.40 8.59
C GLY A 52 -0.82 10.37 7.88
N GLY A 53 -0.27 11.12 6.92
CA GLY A 53 -1.04 12.01 6.05
C GLY A 53 -1.01 13.47 6.48
N LEU A 54 -2.08 14.19 6.15
CA LEU A 54 -2.24 15.61 6.45
C LEU A 54 -2.83 15.82 7.83
N TYR A 55 -2.42 16.87 8.52
CA TYR A 55 -3.03 17.20 9.81
C TYR A 55 -4.29 18.03 9.58
N CYS A 56 -5.42 17.58 10.10
CA CYS A 56 -6.65 18.36 10.12
C CYS A 56 -6.64 19.22 11.38
N ASN A 57 -6.50 20.53 11.22
CA ASN A 57 -6.44 21.44 12.36
C ASN A 57 -7.81 21.58 13.05
N ASP A 58 -7.86 22.26 14.20
CA ASP A 58 -9.09 22.45 14.99
C ASP A 58 -10.21 23.20 14.24
N ASN A 59 -9.88 23.88 13.14
CA ASN A 59 -10.83 24.57 12.27
C ASN A 59 -11.34 23.68 11.12
N GLY A 60 -10.85 22.44 11.01
CA GLY A 60 -11.20 21.52 9.92
C GLY A 60 -10.41 21.74 8.62
N GLU A 61 -9.29 22.46 8.67
CA GLU A 61 -8.43 22.70 7.50
C GLU A 61 -7.27 21.71 7.46
N LEU A 62 -6.95 21.21 6.27
CA LEU A 62 -5.84 20.28 6.06
C LEU A 62 -4.51 21.01 5.88
N GLU A 63 -3.52 20.64 6.68
CA GLU A 63 -2.19 21.21 6.68
C GLU A 63 -1.13 20.14 6.40
N LYS A 64 -0.06 20.56 5.72
CA LYS A 64 1.15 19.74 5.56
C LYS A 64 1.95 19.76 6.87
N PRO A 65 2.09 18.62 7.59
CA PRO A 65 2.93 18.58 8.78
C PRO A 65 4.43 18.76 8.43
N ILE A 66 4.82 18.39 7.21
CA ILE A 66 6.20 18.43 6.74
C ILE A 66 6.30 19.41 5.57
N SER A 67 6.59 20.67 5.89
CA SER A 67 6.59 21.78 4.93
C SER A 67 7.47 21.54 3.70
N GLN A 68 8.63 20.90 3.89
CA GLN A 68 9.65 20.65 2.88
C GLN A 68 9.36 19.45 1.97
N ASN A 69 8.45 18.55 2.35
CA ASN A 69 8.11 17.38 1.56
C ASN A 69 6.96 17.71 0.61
N ASP A 70 6.92 17.12 -0.58
CA ASP A 70 5.69 17.12 -1.38
C ASP A 70 4.61 16.25 -0.72
N TYR A 71 3.37 16.32 -1.22
CA TYR A 71 2.33 15.37 -0.81
C TYR A 71 2.70 13.94 -1.24
N CYS A 72 3.08 13.77 -2.50
CA CYS A 72 3.54 12.50 -3.03
C CYS A 72 4.94 12.67 -3.61
N TYR A 73 5.85 11.77 -3.27
CA TYR A 73 7.18 11.73 -3.88
C TYR A 73 7.45 10.34 -4.46
N LYS A 74 8.29 10.29 -5.50
CA LYS A 74 8.59 9.03 -6.19
C LYS A 74 9.40 8.12 -5.26
N GLY A 75 9.02 6.85 -5.16
CA GLY A 75 9.84 5.84 -4.52
C GLY A 75 11.17 5.63 -5.25
N LYS A 76 12.00 4.71 -4.76
CA LYS A 76 13.34 4.47 -5.32
C LYS A 76 13.33 3.87 -6.74
N GLY A 77 12.17 3.44 -7.25
CA GLY A 77 11.99 3.05 -8.65
C GLY A 77 12.68 1.74 -9.05
N THR A 78 12.80 0.80 -8.12
CA THR A 78 13.52 -0.47 -8.34
C THR A 78 12.63 -1.71 -8.38
N ALA A 79 11.30 -1.53 -8.35
CA ALA A 79 10.36 -2.63 -8.45
C ALA A 79 9.21 -2.25 -9.38
N SER A 80 8.90 -3.16 -10.30
CA SER A 80 7.71 -3.09 -11.14
C SER A 80 7.07 -4.48 -11.20
N VAL A 81 5.77 -4.50 -11.47
CA VAL A 81 5.00 -5.72 -11.69
C VAL A 81 4.73 -5.84 -13.17
N ASN A 82 4.93 -7.04 -13.71
CA ASN A 82 4.50 -7.39 -15.06
C ASN A 82 3.35 -8.41 -14.97
N ASN A 83 2.15 -8.00 -15.34
CA ASN A 83 0.98 -8.87 -15.27
C ASN A 83 0.88 -9.72 -16.55
N GLN A 84 1.18 -11.01 -16.42
CA GLN A 84 1.08 -11.98 -17.51
C GLN A 84 -0.28 -12.71 -17.54
N ALA A 85 -1.20 -12.38 -16.64
CA ALA A 85 -2.55 -12.92 -16.65
C ALA A 85 -3.42 -12.23 -17.72
N SER A 86 -4.54 -12.87 -18.07
CA SER A 86 -5.52 -12.35 -19.02
C SER A 86 -6.50 -11.33 -18.41
N GLN A 87 -6.40 -11.07 -17.11
CA GLN A 87 -7.24 -10.13 -16.36
C GLN A 87 -6.36 -9.23 -15.49
N ASN A 88 -6.92 -8.13 -15.01
CA ASN A 88 -6.22 -7.23 -14.11
C ASN A 88 -5.78 -7.95 -12.82
N VAL A 89 -4.75 -7.43 -12.17
CA VAL A 89 -4.35 -7.85 -10.83
C VAL A 89 -4.22 -6.61 -9.95
N ALA A 90 -4.99 -6.57 -8.86
CA ALA A 90 -4.93 -5.49 -7.88
C ALA A 90 -3.86 -5.78 -6.82
N PHE A 91 -2.83 -4.94 -6.78
CA PHE A 91 -1.84 -4.86 -5.71
C PHE A 91 -2.28 -3.77 -4.74
N CYS A 92 -2.52 -4.13 -3.49
CA CYS A 92 -3.05 -3.21 -2.49
C CYS A 92 -2.01 -2.97 -1.41
N GLN A 93 -1.42 -1.78 -1.40
CA GLN A 93 -0.43 -1.36 -0.44
C GLN A 93 -1.08 -1.03 0.90
N THR A 94 -0.42 -1.39 1.99
CA THR A 94 -0.81 -0.99 3.34
C THR A 94 -0.56 0.49 3.58
N VAL A 95 -1.49 1.17 4.25
CA VAL A 95 -1.33 2.56 4.65
C VAL A 95 -0.38 2.65 5.84
N LEU A 96 0.86 3.08 5.60
CA LEU A 96 1.87 3.22 6.63
C LEU A 96 2.74 4.47 6.39
N PRO A 97 2.92 5.36 7.38
CA PRO A 97 2.19 5.41 8.64
C PRO A 97 0.68 5.55 8.41
N GLY A 98 -0.13 4.93 9.25
CA GLY A 98 -1.57 4.89 9.10
C GLY A 98 -2.23 3.71 9.82
N ASN A 99 -3.44 3.36 9.39
CA ASN A 99 -4.22 2.27 9.97
C ASN A 99 -3.71 0.85 9.59
N GLU A 100 -2.66 0.76 8.77
CA GLU A 100 -2.05 -0.49 8.27
C GLU A 100 -2.98 -1.37 7.41
N GLU A 101 -4.16 -0.86 7.05
CA GLU A 101 -5.05 -1.54 6.12
C GLU A 101 -4.55 -1.43 4.69
N MET A 102 -4.94 -2.38 3.83
CA MET A 102 -4.50 -2.48 2.44
C MET A 102 -5.34 -1.61 1.48
N LEU A 103 -5.32 -0.29 1.70
CA LEU A 103 -6.24 0.64 1.02
C LEU A 103 -5.64 1.35 -0.20
N ILE A 104 -4.32 1.33 -0.38
CA ILE A 104 -3.65 2.08 -1.47
C ILE A 104 -3.59 1.19 -2.73
N PRO A 105 -4.35 1.50 -3.80
CA PRO A 105 -4.47 0.58 -4.93
C PRO A 105 -3.39 0.80 -6.00
N THR A 106 -2.90 -0.30 -6.56
CA THR A 106 -2.19 -0.36 -7.84
C THR A 106 -2.86 -1.42 -8.71
N ASN A 107 -3.65 -0.97 -9.68
CA ASN A 107 -4.27 -1.87 -10.67
C ASN A 107 -3.28 -2.14 -11.80
N VAL A 108 -2.92 -3.41 -12.02
CA VAL A 108 -2.08 -3.80 -13.15
C VAL A 108 -2.94 -4.51 -14.19
N ASP A 109 -3.26 -3.81 -15.29
CA ASP A 109 -4.09 -4.37 -16.36
C ASP A 109 -3.47 -5.63 -16.99
N ALA A 110 -4.32 -6.42 -17.66
CA ALA A 110 -3.89 -7.63 -18.36
C ALA A 110 -2.77 -7.32 -19.36
N SER A 111 -1.69 -8.11 -19.33
CA SER A 111 -0.51 -7.92 -20.19
C SER A 111 0.16 -6.54 -20.06
N SER A 112 -0.06 -5.82 -18.96
CA SER A 112 0.54 -4.52 -18.67
C SER A 112 1.61 -4.60 -17.58
N SER A 113 2.21 -3.46 -17.24
CA SER A 113 3.13 -3.32 -16.11
C SER A 113 2.93 -2.01 -15.40
N GLU A 114 3.16 -2.01 -14.08
CA GLU A 114 3.08 -0.83 -13.23
C GLU A 114 4.27 -0.80 -12.27
N ASP A 115 4.70 0.40 -11.88
CA ASP A 115 5.72 0.59 -10.87
C ASP A 115 5.13 0.34 -9.47
N LEU A 116 5.91 -0.30 -8.59
CA LEU A 116 5.57 -0.41 -7.17
C LEU A 116 6.35 0.62 -6.36
N ALA A 117 5.70 1.15 -5.32
CA ALA A 117 6.37 2.05 -4.39
C ALA A 117 7.45 1.29 -3.61
N VAL A 118 8.68 1.79 -3.65
CA VAL A 118 9.81 1.25 -2.88
C VAL A 118 10.37 2.37 -2.00
N PRO A 119 10.15 2.33 -0.68
CA PRO A 119 10.75 3.28 0.25
C PRO A 119 12.26 3.14 0.38
N GLY A 120 12.92 4.26 0.70
CA GLY A 120 14.26 4.24 1.26
C GLY A 120 14.25 4.30 2.78
N THR A 121 15.44 4.33 3.36
CA THR A 121 15.71 4.60 4.78
C THR A 121 15.17 5.96 5.26
N ASP A 122 15.02 6.91 4.34
CA ASP A 122 14.48 8.26 4.56
C ASP A 122 12.95 8.29 4.69
N TYR A 123 12.27 7.19 4.34
CA TYR A 123 10.85 7.07 4.58
C TYR A 123 10.55 6.83 6.06
N TRP A 124 9.34 7.21 6.48
CA TRP A 124 8.88 7.16 7.86
C TRP A 124 9.36 5.91 8.63
N ALA A 125 10.09 6.15 9.73
CA ALA A 125 10.69 5.15 10.61
C ALA A 125 11.57 4.09 9.91
N GLY A 126 12.11 4.38 8.72
CA GLY A 126 12.91 3.46 7.91
C GLY A 126 12.13 2.22 7.43
N THR A 127 10.81 2.36 7.26
CA THR A 127 9.90 1.24 6.98
C THR A 127 9.92 0.80 5.51
N ALA A 128 9.37 -0.39 5.26
CA ALA A 128 9.21 -0.95 3.93
C ALA A 128 7.76 -0.83 3.45
N ALA A 129 7.55 -0.82 2.13
CA ALA A 129 6.21 -0.98 1.59
C ALA A 129 5.77 -2.44 1.69
N HIS A 130 4.48 -2.66 1.95
CA HIS A 130 3.86 -3.97 2.01
C HIS A 130 2.62 -3.99 1.12
N PHE A 131 2.42 -5.07 0.36
CA PHE A 131 1.35 -5.21 -0.62
C PHE A 131 0.64 -6.55 -0.46
N TYR A 132 -0.69 -6.52 -0.46
CA TYR A 132 -1.55 -7.68 -0.67
C TYR A 132 -1.83 -7.85 -2.16
N ILE A 133 -1.81 -9.09 -2.65
CA ILE A 133 -1.86 -9.37 -4.09
C ILE A 133 -3.09 -10.22 -4.39
N ASN A 134 -4.09 -9.58 -4.98
CA ASN A 134 -5.38 -10.19 -5.23
C ASN A 134 -5.38 -11.15 -6.44
N PRO A 135 -6.31 -12.11 -6.49
CA PRO A 135 -6.49 -12.95 -7.67
C PRO A 135 -6.78 -12.15 -8.93
N PRO A 136 -6.35 -12.62 -10.12
CA PRO A 136 -6.69 -11.99 -11.39
C PRO A 136 -8.22 -11.83 -11.56
N GLY A 137 -8.65 -10.65 -11.99
CA GLY A 137 -10.07 -10.31 -12.19
C GLY A 137 -10.76 -9.65 -11.00
N VAL A 138 -10.10 -9.57 -9.83
CA VAL A 138 -10.61 -8.81 -8.68
C VAL A 138 -10.25 -7.34 -8.87
N SER A 139 -11.25 -6.45 -8.79
CA SER A 139 -11.03 -5.01 -8.95
C SER A 139 -10.35 -4.38 -7.73
N VAL A 140 -9.87 -3.14 -7.85
CA VAL A 140 -9.29 -2.41 -6.70
C VAL A 140 -10.35 -2.09 -5.64
N GLU A 141 -11.60 -1.86 -6.04
CA GLU A 141 -12.73 -1.59 -5.14
C GLU A 141 -13.16 -2.83 -4.35
N GLU A 142 -12.92 -4.03 -4.89
CA GLU A 142 -13.18 -5.30 -4.21
C GLU A 142 -11.99 -5.78 -3.37
N GLY A 143 -10.78 -5.59 -3.90
CA GLY A 143 -9.55 -6.15 -3.36
C GLY A 143 -8.73 -5.24 -2.45
N CYS A 144 -8.84 -3.91 -2.56
CA CYS A 144 -8.07 -2.96 -1.74
C CYS A 144 -8.92 -2.41 -0.59
N LYS A 145 -9.42 -3.35 0.21
CA LYS A 145 -10.19 -3.10 1.44
C LYS A 145 -10.08 -4.31 2.36
N TRP A 146 -10.49 -4.12 3.61
CA TRP A 146 -10.68 -5.26 4.49
C TRP A 146 -11.81 -6.15 3.97
N GLY A 147 -11.49 -7.43 3.73
CA GLY A 147 -12.38 -8.40 3.11
C GLY A 147 -13.21 -9.19 4.13
N SER A 148 -13.92 -10.19 3.62
CA SER A 148 -14.62 -11.19 4.42
C SER A 148 -14.17 -12.59 4.03
N THR A 149 -14.47 -13.58 4.87
CA THR A 149 -14.19 -14.99 4.61
C THR A 149 -15.05 -15.60 3.49
N ALA A 150 -15.89 -14.80 2.81
CA ALA A 150 -16.66 -15.25 1.66
C ALA A 150 -15.78 -15.46 0.41
N ASN A 151 -14.67 -14.72 0.28
CA ASN A 151 -13.80 -14.77 -0.90
C ASN A 151 -12.31 -14.61 -0.54
N PRO A 152 -11.38 -15.20 -1.32
CA PRO A 152 -9.93 -15.18 -1.05
C PRO A 152 -9.24 -13.92 -1.62
N TYR A 153 -9.74 -12.74 -1.27
CA TYR A 153 -9.19 -11.44 -1.68
C TYR A 153 -9.23 -10.43 -0.52
N GLY A 154 -8.64 -9.24 -0.70
CA GLY A 154 -8.40 -8.29 0.38
C GLY A 154 -7.34 -8.81 1.34
N ASN A 155 -7.59 -8.65 2.63
CA ASN A 155 -6.77 -9.23 3.69
C ASN A 155 -6.69 -10.77 3.66
N TRP A 156 -7.59 -11.44 2.91
CA TRP A 156 -7.59 -12.89 2.66
C TRP A 156 -6.96 -13.28 1.32
N SER A 157 -6.30 -12.37 0.63
CA SER A 157 -5.54 -12.71 -0.58
C SER A 157 -4.38 -13.68 -0.26
N PRO A 158 -3.99 -14.58 -1.17
CA PRO A 158 -3.05 -15.66 -0.86
C PRO A 158 -1.59 -15.21 -0.76
N TYR A 159 -1.23 -14.09 -1.40
CA TYR A 159 0.15 -13.64 -1.48
C TYR A 159 0.32 -12.22 -1.01
N VAL A 160 1.48 -11.96 -0.43
CA VAL A 160 1.96 -10.63 -0.06
C VAL A 160 3.34 -10.39 -0.65
N ALA A 161 3.65 -9.13 -0.90
CA ALA A 161 4.98 -8.67 -1.22
C ALA A 161 5.40 -7.51 -0.32
N GLY A 162 6.70 -7.26 -0.24
CA GLY A 162 7.21 -6.04 0.37
C GLY A 162 8.59 -5.69 -0.16
N ALA A 163 8.93 -4.41 -0.12
CA ALA A 163 10.21 -3.91 -0.60
C ALA A 163 10.67 -2.64 0.10
N ASN A 164 11.98 -2.48 0.22
CA ASN A 164 12.67 -1.25 0.63
C ASN A 164 14.09 -1.21 0.05
N MET A 165 14.73 -0.06 0.12
CA MET A 165 16.12 0.15 -0.31
C MET A 165 16.96 0.71 0.85
N ASP A 166 18.19 0.22 1.00
CA ASP A 166 19.18 0.78 1.92
C ASP A 166 19.96 1.97 1.34
N ASP A 167 20.73 2.68 2.17
CA ASP A 167 21.54 3.83 1.74
C ASP A 167 22.67 3.47 0.76
N SER A 168 23.00 2.18 0.64
CA SER A 168 23.97 1.68 -0.33
C SER A 168 23.35 1.41 -1.71
N GLY A 169 22.03 1.61 -1.86
CA GLY A 169 21.30 1.38 -3.09
C GLY A 169 20.87 -0.07 -3.31
N ASN A 170 20.97 -0.93 -2.30
CA ASN A 170 20.50 -2.31 -2.41
C ASN A 170 19.01 -2.38 -2.11
N THR A 171 18.24 -2.93 -3.06
CA THR A 171 16.82 -3.21 -2.86
C THR A 171 16.63 -4.59 -2.26
N TYR A 172 15.89 -4.65 -1.16
CA TYR A 172 15.44 -5.89 -0.53
C TYR A 172 13.97 -6.08 -0.89
N ALA A 173 13.63 -7.26 -1.42
CA ALA A 173 12.28 -7.60 -1.81
C ALA A 173 11.89 -8.97 -1.24
N LYS A 174 10.64 -9.09 -0.81
CA LYS A 174 10.02 -10.33 -0.34
C LYS A 174 8.77 -10.57 -1.16
N ILE A 175 8.57 -11.82 -1.58
CA ILE A 175 7.27 -12.36 -1.95
C ILE A 175 7.01 -13.57 -1.06
N GLY A 176 5.76 -13.81 -0.70
CA GLY A 176 5.42 -14.97 0.10
C GLY A 176 3.93 -15.18 0.23
N TRP A 177 3.58 -16.30 0.87
CA TRP A 177 2.22 -16.52 1.32
C TRP A 177 1.81 -15.46 2.34
N ASN A 178 0.60 -14.94 2.21
CA ASN A 178 -0.05 -14.19 3.26
C ASN A 178 -0.24 -15.11 4.47
N PRO A 179 0.33 -14.81 5.65
CA PRO A 179 0.16 -15.65 6.83
C PRO A 179 -1.30 -15.93 7.16
N VAL A 180 -2.18 -14.92 7.05
CA VAL A 180 -3.62 -15.03 7.31
C VAL A 180 -4.27 -16.09 6.41
N TYR A 181 -3.82 -16.24 5.17
CA TYR A 181 -4.33 -17.28 4.26
C TYR A 181 -4.10 -18.70 4.80
N LEU A 182 -3.00 -18.90 5.52
CA LEU A 182 -2.53 -20.20 6.01
C LEU A 182 -2.93 -20.50 7.47
N GLU A 183 -3.55 -19.55 8.16
CA GLU A 183 -4.05 -19.73 9.52
C GLU A 183 -5.21 -20.74 9.58
N ASP A 184 -5.39 -21.40 10.73
CA ASP A 184 -6.50 -22.34 10.94
C ASP A 184 -7.88 -21.67 10.85
N SER A 185 -7.94 -20.36 11.09
CA SER A 185 -9.13 -19.51 10.96
C SER A 185 -9.54 -19.28 9.50
N SER A 186 -8.63 -19.49 8.55
CA SER A 186 -8.85 -19.26 7.13
C SER A 186 -9.63 -20.42 6.48
N PRO A 187 -10.80 -20.18 5.85
CA PRO A 187 -11.47 -21.21 5.07
C PRO A 187 -10.69 -21.58 3.80
N PHE A 188 -9.67 -20.80 3.45
CA PHE A 188 -8.89 -20.97 2.23
C PHE A 188 -7.57 -21.73 2.42
N LYS A 189 -7.18 -22.04 3.67
CA LYS A 189 -5.89 -22.67 4.01
C LYS A 189 -5.56 -23.92 3.18
N SER A 190 -6.56 -24.72 2.84
CA SER A 190 -6.42 -25.97 2.07
C SER A 190 -6.70 -25.81 0.57
N THR A 191 -6.91 -24.59 0.09
CA THR A 191 -7.22 -24.26 -1.30
C THR A 191 -5.98 -23.70 -1.98
N ASN A 192 -5.54 -24.35 -3.05
CA ASN A 192 -4.46 -23.80 -3.86
C ASN A 192 -4.98 -22.64 -4.73
N PRO A 193 -4.32 -21.47 -4.72
CA PRO A 193 -4.64 -20.38 -5.63
C PRO A 193 -4.48 -20.80 -7.09
N SER A 194 -5.33 -20.27 -7.97
CA SER A 194 -5.28 -20.50 -9.41
C SER A 194 -4.20 -19.66 -10.13
N PHE A 195 -3.48 -18.82 -9.39
CA PHE A 195 -2.41 -17.97 -9.88
C PHE A 195 -1.20 -18.05 -8.96
N GLY A 196 -0.06 -17.58 -9.46
CA GLY A 196 1.19 -17.56 -8.72
C GLY A 196 2.00 -16.32 -9.03
N ILE A 197 2.99 -16.05 -8.18
CA ILE A 197 3.87 -14.90 -8.28
C ILE A 197 5.31 -15.38 -8.38
N ARG A 198 6.08 -14.74 -9.25
CA ARG A 198 7.51 -15.03 -9.41
C ARG A 198 8.28 -13.72 -9.44
N MET A 199 9.34 -13.66 -8.64
CA MET A 199 10.31 -12.60 -8.69
C MET A 199 11.37 -12.93 -9.74
N LYS A 200 11.66 -11.98 -10.63
CA LYS A 200 12.69 -12.08 -11.67
C LYS A 200 13.65 -10.90 -11.54
N CYS A 201 14.95 -11.17 -11.70
CA CYS A 201 15.92 -10.10 -11.86
C CYS A 201 15.77 -9.48 -13.25
N ALA A 202 15.92 -8.16 -13.34
CA ALA A 202 16.00 -7.44 -14.61
C ALA A 202 17.40 -7.60 -15.23
N ASP A 203 17.82 -8.84 -15.50
CA ASP A 203 19.08 -9.08 -16.22
C ASP A 203 18.79 -9.19 -17.72
N SER A 204 19.23 -8.18 -18.48
CA SER A 204 19.13 -8.15 -19.94
C SER A 204 20.03 -9.17 -20.65
N SER A 205 20.93 -9.85 -19.93
CA SER A 205 21.82 -10.87 -20.46
C SER A 205 21.29 -12.31 -20.35
N GLN A 206 20.09 -12.51 -19.78
CA GLN A 206 19.47 -13.83 -19.56
C GLN A 206 18.09 -13.98 -20.25
N VAL A 207 17.86 -13.24 -21.34
CA VAL A 207 16.65 -13.35 -22.20
C VAL A 207 16.92 -14.21 -23.42
#